data_AF-A0A191HTH9-F1
#
_entry.id   AF-A0A191HTH9-F1
#
_cell.length_a   1.000
_cell.length_b   1.000
_cell.length_c   1.000
_cell.angle_alpha   90.00
_cell.angle_beta   90.00
_cell.angle_gamma   90.00
#
_symmetry.space_group_name_H-M   'P 1'
#
loop_
_entity.id
_entity.type
_entity.pdbx_description
1 polymer ?
#
loop_
_entity_poly.entity_id
_entity_poly.type
_entity_poly.pdbx_seq_one_letter_code
_entity_poly.pdbx_strand_id
1 'polypeptide(L)'
;MTSSVNKVEFFVGSLLPALILMIIVNLIILPLSGTDGINIPIYVLSTTVASMITVILGFVIGLLAKNQMSTSLISTPFMLIFLLLPMFSTFNEGLAFVSRFIYTGALNSILQKLVAHDSYPVTIENILVMAAWLIISIVVFIIAYRKNGIDK
;
A
#
# COMPACT_ATOMS: atom_id res chain seq x y z
N MET A 1 -3.99 12.57 -25.49
CA MET A 1 -5.26 12.60 -26.25
C MET A 1 -6.21 11.54 -25.70
N THR A 2 -7.20 11.94 -24.89
CA THR A 2 -8.57 11.40 -24.85
C THR A 2 -9.45 12.57 -24.45
N SER A 3 -9.99 13.29 -25.43
CA SER A 3 -10.68 14.59 -25.28
C SER A 3 -12.02 14.53 -24.52
N SER A 4 -12.34 13.40 -23.88
CA SER A 4 -13.70 13.12 -23.37
C SER A 4 -13.73 12.47 -21.99
N VAL A 5 -12.59 12.30 -21.30
CA VAL A 5 -12.53 11.62 -19.99
C VAL A 5 -11.89 12.55 -18.97
N ASN A 6 -12.55 12.73 -17.83
CA ASN A 6 -12.05 13.57 -16.75
C ASN A 6 -10.73 12.97 -16.21
N LYS A 7 -9.80 13.82 -15.79
CA LYS A 7 -8.51 13.43 -15.17
C LYS A 7 -8.71 12.46 -13.99
N VAL A 8 -9.79 12.66 -13.23
CA VAL A 8 -10.20 11.78 -12.13
C VAL A 8 -10.70 10.42 -12.63
N GLU A 9 -11.49 10.39 -13.70
CA GLU A 9 -11.99 9.14 -14.29
C GLU A 9 -10.84 8.31 -14.88
N PHE A 10 -9.85 8.96 -15.50
CA PHE A 10 -8.65 8.28 -15.97
C PHE A 10 -7.82 7.71 -14.80
N PHE A 11 -7.67 8.46 -13.71
CA PHE A 11 -6.99 7.98 -12.52
C PHE A 11 -7.71 6.80 -11.87
N VAL A 12 -9.02 6.91 -11.65
CA VAL A 12 -9.83 5.83 -11.07
C VAL A 12 -9.83 4.62 -11.99
N GLY A 13 -9.98 4.83 -13.30
CA GLY A 13 -9.95 3.77 -14.31
C GLY A 13 -8.60 3.06 -14.44
N SER A 14 -7.47 3.71 -14.09
CA SER A 14 -6.16 3.06 -14.05
C SER A 14 -5.83 2.44 -12.69
N LEU A 15 -6.38 2.97 -11.60
CA LEU A 15 -6.20 2.46 -10.24
C LEU A 15 -7.00 1.18 -9.98
N LEU A 16 -8.25 1.11 -10.45
CA LEU A 16 -9.14 -0.02 -10.19
C LEU A 16 -8.61 -1.37 -10.70
N PRO A 17 -8.09 -1.51 -11.95
CA PRO A 17 -7.55 -2.78 -12.42
C PRO A 17 -6.38 -3.29 -11.57
N ALA A 18 -5.47 -2.39 -11.18
CA ALA A 18 -4.34 -2.74 -10.32
C ALA A 18 -4.80 -3.19 -8.93
N LEU A 19 -5.78 -2.49 -8.34
CA LEU A 19 -6.36 -2.88 -7.07
C LEU A 19 -7.07 -4.23 -7.10
N ILE A 20 -7.88 -4.47 -8.13
CA ILE A 20 -8.59 -5.75 -8.31
C ILE A 20 -7.57 -6.89 -8.40
N LEU A 21 -6.50 -6.71 -9.16
CA LEU A 21 -5.43 -7.70 -9.28
C LEU A 21 -4.77 -7.97 -7.92
N MET A 22 -4.47 -6.93 -7.14
CA MET A 22 -3.92 -7.09 -5.79
C MET A 22 -4.86 -7.84 -4.86
N ILE A 23 -6.17 -7.57 -4.91
CA ILE A 23 -7.17 -8.28 -4.09
C ILE A 23 -7.21 -9.76 -4.48
N ILE A 24 -7.23 -10.07 -5.78
CA ILE A 24 -7.19 -11.46 -6.27
C ILE A 24 -5.93 -12.17 -5.77
N VAL A 25 -4.77 -11.53 -5.88
CA VAL A 25 -3.49 -12.09 -5.39
C VAL A 25 -3.56 -12.33 -3.88
N ASN A 26 -4.07 -11.39 -3.09
CA ASN A 26 -4.20 -11.55 -1.64
C ASN A 26 -5.13 -12.72 -1.26
N LEU A 27 -6.20 -12.93 -2.02
CA LEU A 27 -7.12 -14.06 -1.83
C LEU A 27 -6.47 -15.40 -2.21
N ILE A 28 -5.60 -15.42 -3.22
CA ILE A 28 -4.86 -16.63 -3.62
C ILE A 28 -3.75 -16.96 -2.60
N ILE A 29 -3.08 -15.95 -2.05
CA ILE A 29 -1.99 -16.15 -1.06
C ILE A 29 -2.53 -16.80 0.22
N LEU A 30 -3.73 -16.43 0.66
CA LEU A 30 -4.29 -16.88 1.93
C LEU A 30 -4.39 -18.42 2.10
N PRO A 31 -4.94 -19.20 1.15
CA PRO A 31 -4.90 -20.66 1.24
C PRO A 31 -3.49 -21.24 1.03
N LEU A 32 -2.63 -20.55 0.28
CA LEU A 32 -1.25 -21.00 0.03
C LEU A 32 -0.33 -20.80 1.23
N SER A 33 -0.66 -19.89 2.16
CA SER A 33 0.13 -19.66 3.37
C SER A 33 -0.05 -20.73 4.44
N GLY A 34 -1.02 -21.65 4.28
CA GLY A 34 -1.29 -22.71 5.26
C GLY A 34 -1.85 -22.19 6.59
N THR A 35 -2.36 -20.96 6.62
CA THR A 35 -2.95 -20.32 7.79
C THR A 35 -4.46 -20.57 7.83
N ASP A 36 -4.91 -21.34 8.81
CA ASP A 36 -6.32 -21.65 9.02
C ASP A 36 -6.95 -20.78 10.12
N GLY A 37 -8.27 -20.63 10.09
CA GLY A 37 -9.04 -20.02 11.18
C GLY A 37 -8.88 -18.51 11.39
N ILE A 38 -8.22 -17.80 10.47
CA ILE A 38 -8.08 -16.35 10.57
C ILE A 38 -9.39 -15.64 10.16
N ASN A 39 -9.60 -14.43 10.68
CA ASN A 39 -10.73 -13.59 10.28
C ASN A 39 -10.52 -13.03 8.85
N ILE A 40 -11.05 -13.74 7.86
CA ILE A 40 -10.91 -13.42 6.42
C ILE A 40 -11.36 -11.98 6.09
N PRO A 41 -12.53 -11.48 6.56
CA PRO A 41 -12.92 -10.09 6.33
C PRO A 41 -11.85 -9.07 6.76
N ILE A 42 -11.27 -9.22 7.95
CA ILE A 42 -10.25 -8.28 8.44
C ILE A 42 -8.97 -8.39 7.59
N TYR A 43 -8.57 -9.60 7.21
CA TYR A 43 -7.44 -9.82 6.31
C TYR A 43 -7.64 -9.12 4.96
N VAL A 44 -8.78 -9.33 4.30
CA VAL A 44 -9.09 -8.74 2.99
C VAL A 44 -9.15 -7.21 3.08
N LEU A 45 -9.83 -6.65 4.09
CA LEU A 45 -9.93 -5.21 4.25
C LEU A 45 -8.56 -4.56 4.50
N SER A 46 -7.79 -5.10 5.44
CA SER A 46 -6.49 -4.53 5.81
C SER A 46 -5.50 -4.59 4.64
N THR A 47 -5.42 -5.74 3.96
CA THR A 47 -4.56 -5.89 2.78
C THR A 47 -5.02 -5.04 1.61
N THR A 48 -6.33 -4.82 1.42
CA THR A 48 -6.85 -3.92 0.38
C THR A 48 -6.47 -2.48 0.62
N VAL A 49 -6.59 -1.98 1.87
CA VAL A 49 -6.17 -0.61 2.22
C VAL A 49 -4.67 -0.42 1.99
N ALA A 50 -3.85 -1.39 2.40
CA ALA A 50 -2.41 -1.34 2.17
C ALA A 50 -2.05 -1.40 0.66
N SER A 51 -2.75 -2.22 -0.12
CA SER A 51 -2.60 -2.28 -1.58
C SER A 51 -2.95 -0.93 -2.21
N MET A 52 -4.00 -0.26 -1.74
CA MET A 52 -4.39 1.06 -2.23
C MET A 52 -3.30 2.11 -2.00
N ILE A 53 -2.74 2.16 -0.79
CA ILE A 53 -1.60 3.05 -0.49
C ILE A 53 -0.43 2.73 -1.43
N THR A 54 -0.09 1.45 -1.60
CA THR A 54 1.03 1.00 -2.42
C THR A 54 0.85 1.39 -3.90
N VAL A 55 -0.36 1.19 -4.45
CA VAL A 55 -0.68 1.56 -5.84
C VAL A 55 -0.60 3.07 -6.04
N ILE A 56 -1.13 3.88 -5.10
CA ILE A 56 -1.06 5.34 -5.19
C ILE A 56 0.39 5.82 -5.14
N LEU A 57 1.22 5.26 -4.24
CA LEU A 57 2.66 5.57 -4.20
C LEU A 57 3.37 5.16 -5.50
N GLY A 58 3.03 4.01 -6.07
CA GLY A 58 3.52 3.58 -7.38
C GLY A 58 3.18 4.58 -8.49
N PHE A 59 1.96 5.12 -8.50
CA PHE A 59 1.56 6.15 -9.45
C PHE A 59 2.32 7.47 -9.24
N VAL A 60 2.56 7.89 -7.99
CA VAL A 60 3.40 9.06 -7.71
C VAL A 60 4.76 8.89 -8.36
N ILE A 61 5.42 7.75 -8.16
CA ILE A 61 6.74 7.48 -8.75
C ILE A 61 6.65 7.47 -10.28
N GLY A 62 5.61 6.86 -10.84
CA GLY A 62 5.36 6.85 -12.29
C GLY A 62 5.20 8.25 -12.89
N LEU A 63 4.55 9.17 -12.19
CA LEU A 63 4.36 10.57 -12.61
C LEU A 63 5.63 11.42 -12.48
N LEU A 64 6.53 11.06 -11.55
CA LEU A 64 7.79 11.78 -11.34
C LEU A 64 8.93 11.24 -12.23
N ALA A 65 8.82 10.01 -12.71
CA ALA A 65 9.83 9.36 -13.55
C ALA A 65 9.78 9.86 -15.01
N LYS A 66 10.95 9.86 -15.67
CA LYS A 66 11.08 10.30 -17.07
C LYS A 66 10.47 9.31 -18.08
N ASN A 67 10.47 8.02 -17.73
CA ASN A 67 9.97 6.92 -18.57
C ASN A 67 9.72 5.67 -17.71
N GLN A 68 9.08 4.65 -18.29
CA GLN A 68 8.70 3.41 -17.59
C GLN A 68 9.90 2.64 -17.02
N MET A 69 11.04 2.62 -17.72
CA MET A 69 12.26 1.96 -17.22
C MET A 69 12.78 2.67 -15.95
N SER A 70 12.77 4.00 -15.95
CA SER A 70 13.15 4.81 -14.78
C SER A 70 12.17 4.61 -13.62
N THR A 71 10.86 4.46 -13.91
CA THR A 71 9.86 4.15 -12.88
C THR A 71 10.22 2.89 -12.12
N SER A 72 10.51 1.79 -12.81
CA SER A 72 10.88 0.53 -12.18
C SER A 72 12.18 0.61 -11.39
N LEU A 73 13.18 1.33 -11.92
CA LEU A 73 14.47 1.53 -11.24
C LEU A 73 14.35 2.34 -9.95
N ILE A 74 13.42 3.30 -9.89
CA ILE A 74 13.19 4.14 -8.70
C ILE A 74 12.22 3.45 -7.73
N SER A 75 11.16 2.82 -8.23
CA SER A 75 10.14 2.20 -7.38
C SER A 75 10.68 0.99 -6.62
N THR A 76 11.56 0.20 -7.23
CA THR A 76 12.13 -0.99 -6.60
C THR A 76 12.85 -0.68 -5.27
N PRO A 77 13.89 0.18 -5.23
CA PRO A 77 14.58 0.51 -3.98
C PRO A 77 13.66 1.25 -2.99
N PHE A 78 12.72 2.05 -3.49
CA PHE A 78 11.75 2.74 -2.64
C PHE A 78 10.80 1.76 -1.92
N MET A 79 10.21 0.82 -2.65
CA MET A 79 9.31 -0.19 -2.09
C MET A 79 10.06 -1.18 -1.19
N LEU A 80 11.33 -1.47 -1.48
CA LEU A 80 12.17 -2.31 -0.63
C LEU A 80 12.29 -1.76 0.79
N ILE A 81 12.33 -0.44 0.99
CA ILE A 81 12.37 0.15 2.33
C ILE A 81 11.11 -0.22 3.13
N PHE A 82 9.93 -0.10 2.50
CA PHE A 82 8.66 -0.46 3.13
C PHE A 82 8.54 -1.95 3.44
N LEU A 83 9.16 -2.81 2.61
CA LEU A 83 9.20 -4.24 2.83
C LEU A 83 10.13 -4.63 3.97
N LEU A 84 11.34 -4.04 4.00
CA LEU A 84 12.40 -4.47 4.92
C LEU A 84 12.24 -3.93 6.33
N LEU A 85 11.71 -2.71 6.50
CA LEU A 85 11.51 -2.12 7.82
C LEU A 85 10.70 -3.00 8.80
N PRO A 86 9.53 -3.56 8.45
CA PRO A 86 8.82 -4.47 9.35
C PRO A 86 9.54 -5.79 9.56
N MET A 87 10.27 -6.31 8.56
CA MET A 87 11.06 -7.53 8.73
C MET A 87 12.21 -7.35 9.73
N PHE A 88 12.85 -6.17 9.73
CA PHE A 88 13.94 -5.88 10.66
C PHE A 88 13.49 -5.39 12.04
N SER A 89 12.20 -5.12 12.23
CA SER A 89 11.64 -4.71 13.53
C SER A 89 11.90 -5.72 14.64
N THR A 90 12.02 -7.01 14.31
CA THR A 90 12.29 -8.07 15.28
C THR A 90 13.74 -8.10 15.78
N PHE A 91 14.67 -7.43 15.08
CA PHE A 91 16.09 -7.46 15.38
C PHE A 91 16.59 -6.18 16.08
N ASN A 92 15.82 -5.08 16.05
CA ASN A 92 16.27 -3.80 16.58
C ASN A 92 15.08 -2.94 17.05
N GLU A 93 15.14 -2.44 18.29
CA GLU A 93 14.09 -1.62 18.89
C GLU A 93 13.87 -0.27 18.17
N GLY A 94 14.93 0.34 17.65
CA GLY A 94 14.83 1.55 16.85
C GLY A 94 14.09 1.32 15.53
N LEU A 95 14.37 0.20 14.84
CA LEU A 95 13.63 -0.20 13.64
C LEU A 95 12.20 -0.61 13.97
N ALA A 96 11.96 -1.24 15.13
CA ALA A 96 10.61 -1.51 15.61
C ALA A 96 9.81 -0.22 15.81
N PHE A 97 10.42 0.80 16.43
CA PHE A 97 9.81 2.10 16.61
C PHE A 97 9.43 2.74 15.27
N VAL A 98 10.35 2.76 14.29
CA VAL A 98 10.08 3.31 12.95
C VAL A 98 9.01 2.49 12.21
N SER A 99 9.04 1.16 12.35
CA SER A 99 8.09 0.27 11.68
C SER A 99 6.64 0.53 12.09
N ARG A 100 6.39 0.95 13.33
CA ARG A 100 5.04 1.29 13.80
C ARG A 100 4.41 2.47 13.04
N PHE A 101 5.21 3.35 12.45
CA PHE A 101 4.73 4.53 11.73
C PHE A 101 4.59 4.33 10.22
N ILE A 102 4.98 3.18 9.67
CA ILE A 102 4.81 2.86 8.24
C ILE A 102 3.60 1.96 8.05
N TYR A 103 2.87 2.15 6.95
CA TYR A 103 1.64 1.39 6.68
C TYR A 103 1.88 -0.13 6.55
N THR A 104 3.06 -0.55 6.05
CA THR A 104 3.44 -1.97 5.96
C THR A 104 3.73 -2.59 7.32
N GLY A 105 4.23 -1.81 8.28
CA GLY A 105 4.40 -2.24 9.67
C GLY A 105 3.07 -2.35 10.41
N ALA A 106 2.16 -1.38 10.21
CA ALA A 106 0.79 -1.47 10.71
C ALA A 106 0.06 -2.71 10.14
N LEU A 107 0.19 -2.97 8.84
CA LEU A 107 -0.35 -4.19 8.21
C LEU A 107 0.27 -5.45 8.82
N ASN A 108 1.60 -5.50 8.94
CA ASN A 108 2.29 -6.67 9.51
C ASN A 108 1.85 -6.94 10.96
N SER A 109 1.65 -5.88 11.77
CA SER A 109 1.09 -6.01 13.12
C SER A 109 -0.31 -6.63 13.12
N ILE A 110 -1.20 -6.17 12.22
CA ILE A 110 -2.55 -6.76 12.06
C ILE A 110 -2.44 -8.24 11.67
N LEU A 111 -1.60 -8.58 10.69
CA LEU A 111 -1.44 -9.95 10.20
C LEU A 111 -0.91 -10.88 11.29
N GLN A 112 0.11 -10.47 12.06
CA GLN A 112 0.64 -11.26 13.17
C GLN A 112 -0.43 -11.55 14.24
N LYS A 113 -1.24 -10.55 14.60
CA LYS A 113 -2.33 -10.72 15.56
C LYS A 113 -3.46 -11.60 15.04
N LEU A 114 -3.74 -11.53 13.73
CA LEU A 114 -4.72 -12.40 13.06
C LEU A 114 -4.29 -13.86 13.11
N VAL A 115 -3.02 -14.15 12.80
CA VAL A 115 -2.45 -15.50 12.86
C VAL A 115 -2.38 -16.01 14.31
N ALA A 116 -2.16 -15.12 15.27
CA ALA A 116 -2.20 -15.46 16.70
C ALA A 116 -3.63 -15.63 17.27
N HIS A 117 -4.68 -15.48 16.45
CA HIS A 117 -6.09 -15.51 16.86
C HIS A 117 -6.42 -14.54 18.01
N ASP A 118 -5.79 -13.37 18.03
CA ASP A 118 -6.10 -12.31 18.98
C ASP A 118 -7.57 -11.85 18.81
N SER A 119 -8.24 -11.54 19.92
CA SER A 119 -9.61 -11.01 19.91
C SER A 119 -9.68 -9.62 19.29
N TYR A 120 -8.59 -8.84 19.36
CA TYR A 120 -8.51 -7.48 18.82
C TYR A 120 -7.32 -7.33 17.86
N PRO A 121 -7.38 -7.93 16.65
CA PRO A 121 -6.26 -7.91 15.71
C PRO A 121 -6.03 -6.52 15.10
N VAL A 122 -7.08 -5.69 15.06
CA VAL A 122 -6.99 -4.30 14.58
C VAL A 122 -6.97 -3.35 15.77
N THR A 123 -5.86 -2.62 15.93
CA THR A 123 -5.73 -1.57 16.95
C THR A 123 -6.05 -0.20 16.36
N ILE A 124 -6.42 0.75 17.24
CA ILE A 124 -6.59 2.16 16.87
C ILE A 124 -5.31 2.73 16.25
N GLU A 125 -4.14 2.37 16.79
CA GLU A 125 -2.84 2.78 16.23
C GLU A 125 -2.70 2.35 14.77
N ASN A 126 -3.00 1.09 14.44
CA ASN A 126 -2.90 0.59 13.07
C ASN A 126 -3.87 1.33 12.13
N ILE A 127 -5.10 1.59 12.58
CA ILE A 127 -6.10 2.36 11.81
C ILE A 127 -5.59 3.77 11.54
N LEU A 128 -5.08 4.46 12.56
CA LEU A 128 -4.58 5.83 12.43
C LEU A 128 -3.39 5.91 11.46
N VAL A 129 -2.44 4.97 11.57
CA VAL A 129 -1.27 4.92 10.69
C VAL A 129 -1.67 4.65 9.23
N MET A 130 -2.55 3.68 8.99
CA MET A 130 -3.02 3.38 7.63
C MET A 130 -3.85 4.53 7.04
N ALA A 131 -4.73 5.15 7.84
CA ALA A 131 -5.51 6.31 7.41
C ALA A 131 -4.60 7.51 7.08
N ALA A 132 -3.60 7.79 7.93
CA ALA A 132 -2.63 8.85 7.69
C ALA A 132 -1.86 8.61 6.39
N TRP A 133 -1.35 7.40 6.16
CA TRP A 133 -0.64 7.06 4.92
C TRP A 133 -1.52 7.11 3.69
N LEU A 134 -2.79 6.73 3.81
CA LEU A 134 -3.74 6.86 2.71
C LEU A 134 -3.94 8.33 2.34
N ILE A 135 -4.17 9.21 3.32
CA ILE A 135 -4.32 10.65 3.08
C ILE A 135 -3.02 11.23 2.49
N ILE A 136 -1.87 10.91 3.07
CA ILE A 136 -0.56 11.39 2.59
C ILE A 136 -0.34 10.96 1.13
N SER A 137 -0.57 9.68 0.80
CA SER A 137 -0.37 9.18 -0.57
C SER A 137 -1.29 9.90 -1.57
N ILE A 138 -2.56 10.14 -1.22
CA ILE A 138 -3.51 10.90 -2.06
C ILE A 138 -3.07 12.35 -2.23
N VAL A 139 -2.66 13.02 -1.15
CA VAL A 139 -2.21 14.42 -1.20
C VAL A 139 -0.95 14.56 -2.06
N VAL A 140 0.04 13.69 -1.86
CA VAL A 140 1.27 13.66 -2.65
C VAL A 140 0.96 13.37 -4.12
N PHE A 141 0.05 12.43 -4.39
CA PHE A 141 -0.43 12.16 -5.75
C PHE A 141 -1.05 13.39 -6.40
N ILE A 142 -1.97 14.08 -5.73
CA ILE A 142 -2.60 15.30 -6.27
C ILE A 142 -1.55 16.38 -6.58
N ILE A 143 -0.57 16.57 -5.69
CA ILE A 143 0.50 17.56 -5.89
C ILE A 143 1.38 17.17 -7.09
N ALA A 144 1.83 15.91 -7.16
CA ALA A 144 2.65 15.41 -8.26
C ALA A 144 1.90 15.48 -9.59
N TYR A 145 0.61 15.12 -9.58
CA TYR A 145 -0.25 15.17 -10.75
C TYR A 145 -0.51 16.59 -11.25
N ARG A 146 -0.68 17.58 -10.35
CA ARG A 146 -0.80 18.98 -10.75
C ARG A 146 0.49 19.54 -11.33
N LYS A 147 1.66 19.13 -10.82
CA LYS A 147 2.96 19.63 -11.28
C LYS A 147 3.40 19.00 -12.60
N ASN A 148 3.15 17.71 -12.80
CA ASN A 148 3.68 16.94 -13.93
C ASN A 148 2.60 16.45 -14.92
N GLY A 149 1.32 16.51 -14.56
CA GLY A 149 0.18 16.09 -15.39
C GLY A 149 -0.58 17.24 -16.04
N ILE A 150 -0.10 18.49 -15.89
CA ILE A 150 -0.54 19.65 -16.67
C ILE A 150 0.59 19.90 -17.67
N ASP A 151 0.33 19.52 -18.92
CA ASP A 151 1.13 19.73 -20.13
C ASP A 151 2.42 18.91 -20.30
N LYS A 152 2.25 17.71 -20.89
CA LYS A 152 2.94 17.27 -22.11
C LYS A 152 1.99 16.44 -22.99
#